data_AF-A0A9D2T3Y1-F1
#
_entry.id   AF-A0A9D2T3Y1-F1
#
_cell.length_a   1.000
_cell.length_b   1.000
_cell.length_c   1.000
_cell.angle_alpha   90.00
_cell.angle_beta   90.00
_cell.angle_gamma   90.00
#
_symmetry.space_group_name_H-M   'P 1'
#
loop_
_entity.id
_entity.type
_entity.pdbx_description
1 polymer ?
#
loop_
_entity_poly.entity_id
_entity_poly.type
_entity_poly.pdbx_seq_one_letter_code
_entity_poly.pdbx_strand_id
1 'polypeptide(L)'
;MKLKKIASLMLAGVMAVSMLAGCSTTAVDPEPTPDPDPVPATGYSVELAANLSDAAKKDYITYEDNADDIAALEDALGNMSSTTTAAGAVLPKVVVPVNKCVAFEDTKYVISDLVDSLGLMDINSTMTVDSMYDLWDTESYGSDTVKYGALFVVDGTVDVNKALAQTADYMEGLLETLANVNNDTVARYTFDYTVSASVANQALEPFAGYTLSANFILVTVTRVATAA
;
A
#
# COMPACT_ATOMS: atom_id res chain seq x y z
N MET A 1 18.10 -9.02 -45.68
CA MET A 1 16.73 -8.65 -45.27
C MET A 1 16.83 -8.03 -43.89
N LYS A 2 16.50 -6.75 -43.74
CA LYS A 2 15.24 -6.25 -43.12
C LYS A 2 15.17 -6.64 -41.63
N LEU A 3 15.43 -5.71 -40.68
CA LEU A 3 14.42 -4.92 -39.94
C LEU A 3 13.47 -5.86 -39.15
N LYS A 4 13.24 -5.79 -37.83
CA LYS A 4 12.99 -4.63 -36.95
C LYS A 4 13.02 -5.05 -35.46
N LYS A 5 13.47 -4.12 -34.60
CA LYS A 5 12.91 -3.70 -33.31
C LYS A 5 11.94 -4.66 -32.59
N ILE A 6 12.31 -5.11 -31.39
CA ILE A 6 11.38 -5.57 -30.35
C ILE A 6 11.45 -4.56 -29.20
N ALA A 7 10.34 -4.44 -28.48
CA ALA A 7 10.09 -3.57 -27.32
C ALA A 7 9.70 -2.13 -27.67
N SER A 8 8.56 -1.99 -28.36
CA SER A 8 7.68 -0.85 -28.15
C SER A 8 6.54 -1.31 -27.28
N LEU A 9 6.43 -0.68 -26.10
CA LEU A 9 5.19 -0.12 -25.57
C LEU A 9 3.95 -1.03 -25.65
N MET A 10 3.71 -1.79 -24.58
CA MET A 10 2.37 -2.20 -24.15
C MET A 10 2.24 -1.82 -22.67
N LEU A 11 2.23 -0.51 -22.41
CA LEU A 11 1.55 0.08 -21.26
C LEU A 11 0.04 -0.10 -21.48
N ALA A 12 -0.41 -1.36 -21.42
CA ALA A 12 -1.81 -1.69 -21.43
C ALA A 12 -2.37 -1.29 -20.08
N GLY A 13 -2.87 -0.05 -20.03
CA GLY A 13 -3.76 0.38 -18.96
C GLY A 13 -4.83 -0.68 -18.78
N VAL A 14 -4.88 -1.22 -17.56
CA VAL A 14 -5.99 -2.03 -17.08
C VAL A 14 -7.18 -1.08 -17.05
N MET A 15 -7.88 -1.01 -18.18
CA MET A 15 -9.19 -0.39 -18.25
C MET A 15 -10.13 -1.30 -17.47
N ALA A 16 -10.62 -0.75 -16.36
CA ALA A 16 -11.82 -1.11 -15.63
C ALA A 16 -12.53 -2.38 -16.13
N VAL A 17 -12.46 -3.45 -15.35
CA VAL A 17 -13.38 -4.58 -15.47
C VAL A 17 -14.76 -4.05 -15.10
N SER A 18 -15.52 -3.62 -16.11
CA SER A 18 -16.95 -3.38 -15.96
C SER A 18 -17.60 -4.66 -15.46
N MET A 19 -18.20 -4.59 -14.28
CA MET A 19 -19.07 -5.64 -13.76
C MET A 19 -20.13 -5.98 -14.80
N LEU A 20 -20.04 -7.20 -15.31
CA LEU A 20 -21.07 -7.84 -16.12
C LEU A 20 -22.28 -8.16 -15.23
N ALA A 21 -23.09 -7.14 -14.92
CA ALA A 21 -24.37 -7.30 -14.25
C ALA A 21 -25.46 -7.66 -15.27
N GLY A 22 -25.58 -8.95 -15.57
CA GLY A 22 -26.73 -9.50 -16.26
C GLY A 22 -27.79 -9.97 -15.26
N CYS A 23 -28.77 -9.13 -14.92
CA CYS A 23 -30.09 -9.62 -14.54
C CYS A 23 -31.18 -8.58 -14.78
N SER A 24 -32.20 -9.01 -15.50
CA SER A 24 -33.40 -8.25 -15.86
C SER A 24 -34.20 -7.87 -14.62
N THR A 25 -34.51 -6.58 -14.43
CA THR A 25 -35.85 -6.02 -14.14
C THR A 25 -35.76 -4.53 -13.77
N THR A 26 -36.56 -3.71 -14.46
CA THR A 26 -36.96 -2.32 -14.16
C THR A 26 -35.84 -1.29 -13.88
N ALA A 27 -35.61 -0.40 -14.84
CA ALA A 27 -34.65 0.71 -14.75
C ALA A 27 -34.94 1.63 -13.55
N VAL A 28 -34.07 1.56 -12.54
CA VAL A 28 -33.80 2.64 -11.60
C VAL A 28 -32.44 3.19 -12.02
N ASP A 29 -32.38 4.48 -12.32
CA ASP A 29 -31.15 5.17 -12.73
C ASP A 29 -30.12 5.01 -11.60
N PRO A 30 -28.97 4.33 -11.81
CA PRO A 30 -27.96 4.22 -10.77
C PRO A 30 -27.26 5.58 -10.63
N GLU A 31 -27.30 6.10 -9.41
CA GLU A 31 -26.51 7.26 -9.00
C GLU A 31 -25.02 6.99 -9.29
N PRO A 32 -24.25 7.97 -9.82
CA PRO A 32 -22.90 7.72 -10.29
C PRO A 32 -22.03 7.26 -9.12
N THR A 33 -21.40 6.10 -9.29
CA THR A 33 -20.26 5.69 -8.47
C THR A 33 -19.21 6.80 -8.50
N PRO A 34 -18.64 7.19 -7.34
CA PRO A 34 -17.49 8.09 -7.33
C PRO A 34 -16.41 7.53 -8.25
N ASP A 35 -15.90 8.35 -9.17
CA ASP A 35 -14.72 7.98 -9.97
C ASP A 35 -13.56 7.67 -9.01
N PRO A 36 -12.73 6.65 -9.30
CA PRO A 36 -11.49 6.47 -8.56
C PRO A 36 -10.66 7.76 -8.64
N ASP A 37 -10.15 8.21 -7.49
CA ASP A 37 -9.24 9.36 -7.46
C ASP A 37 -8.09 9.11 -8.44
N PRO A 38 -7.67 10.14 -9.22
CA PRO A 38 -6.64 9.96 -10.21
C PRO A 38 -5.32 9.57 -9.52
N VAL A 39 -4.68 8.50 -10.02
CA VAL A 39 -3.30 8.17 -9.70
C VAL A 39 -2.43 9.43 -9.89
N PRO A 40 -1.57 9.81 -8.93
CA PRO A 40 -0.64 10.92 -9.09
C PRO A 40 0.16 10.76 -10.38
N ALA A 41 0.37 11.87 -11.10
CA ALA A 41 1.00 11.84 -12.42
C ALA A 41 2.43 11.23 -12.41
N THR A 42 3.05 11.16 -11.25
CA THR A 42 4.41 10.65 -11.01
C THR A 42 4.44 9.24 -10.38
N GLY A 43 3.30 8.66 -10.00
CA GLY A 43 3.23 7.44 -9.20
C GLY A 43 3.10 7.70 -7.69
N TYR A 44 2.53 6.74 -6.96
CA TYR A 44 2.20 6.88 -5.53
C TYR A 44 3.43 6.93 -4.63
N SER A 45 4.46 6.13 -4.94
CA SER A 45 5.69 6.02 -4.17
C SER A 45 6.53 7.30 -4.27
N VAL A 46 6.54 7.91 -5.46
CA VAL A 46 7.21 9.21 -5.68
C VAL A 46 6.47 10.33 -4.95
N GLU A 47 5.13 10.31 -4.96
CA GLU A 47 4.34 11.29 -4.21
C GLU A 47 4.53 11.13 -2.69
N LEU A 48 4.57 9.90 -2.17
CA LEU A 48 4.93 9.64 -0.77
C LEU A 48 6.32 10.20 -0.45
N ALA A 49 7.32 9.93 -1.31
CA ALA A 49 8.68 10.42 -1.13
C ALA A 49 8.79 11.95 -1.18
N ALA A 50 7.95 12.62 -1.98
CA ALA A 50 7.94 14.07 -2.07
C ALA A 50 7.57 14.74 -0.73
N ASN A 51 6.78 14.04 0.10
CA ASN A 51 6.31 14.52 1.40
C ASN A 51 7.23 14.15 2.58
N LEU A 52 8.26 13.32 2.36
CA LEU A 52 9.27 13.00 3.37
C LEU A 52 10.32 14.10 3.54
N SER A 53 11.04 14.10 4.65
CA SER A 53 12.22 14.95 4.83
C SER A 53 13.44 14.43 4.05
N ASP A 54 14.47 15.26 3.90
CA ASP A 54 15.75 14.84 3.31
C ASP A 54 16.46 13.77 4.15
N ALA A 55 16.20 13.70 5.47
CA ALA A 55 16.81 12.71 6.34
C ALA A 55 16.25 11.29 6.09
N ALA A 56 14.99 11.19 5.67
CA ALA A 56 14.38 9.93 5.25
C ALA A 56 14.73 9.54 3.80
N LYS A 57 15.13 10.49 2.94
CA LYS A 57 15.45 10.27 1.51
C LYS A 57 16.94 9.96 1.29
N LYS A 58 17.40 8.85 1.86
CA LYS A 58 18.82 8.46 1.78
C LYS A 58 19.14 7.83 0.42
N ASP A 59 20.40 7.97 -0.02
CA ASP A 59 20.85 7.50 -1.35
C ASP A 59 20.69 5.99 -1.59
N TYR A 60 20.54 5.20 -0.53
CA TYR A 60 20.32 3.75 -0.55
C TYR A 60 18.86 3.35 -0.35
N ILE A 61 17.93 4.32 -0.46
CA ILE A 61 16.49 4.11 -0.41
C ILE A 61 15.92 4.58 -1.76
N THR A 62 15.35 3.64 -2.51
CA THR A 62 14.64 3.90 -3.76
C THR A 62 13.14 3.92 -3.51
N TYR A 63 12.43 4.84 -4.14
CA TYR A 63 10.96 4.93 -4.09
C TYR A 63 10.40 4.60 -5.47
N GLU A 64 9.69 3.48 -5.58
CA GLU A 64 9.21 2.97 -6.87
C GLU A 64 7.90 2.21 -6.66
N ASP A 65 6.91 2.48 -7.53
CA ASP A 65 5.64 1.76 -7.53
C ASP A 65 5.85 0.30 -7.91
N ASN A 66 5.21 -0.61 -7.18
CA ASN A 66 5.30 -2.03 -7.44
C ASN A 66 3.95 -2.62 -7.88
N ALA A 67 3.93 -3.20 -9.08
CA ALA A 67 2.72 -3.78 -9.68
C ALA A 67 2.19 -4.99 -8.90
N ASP A 68 3.07 -5.78 -8.28
CA ASP A 68 2.67 -6.94 -7.48
C ASP A 68 2.06 -6.48 -6.15
N ASP A 69 2.57 -5.38 -5.56
CA ASP A 69 2.02 -4.80 -4.32
C ASP A 69 0.59 -4.30 -4.50
N ILE A 70 0.32 -3.55 -5.58
CA ILE A 70 -1.05 -3.06 -5.84
C ILE A 70 -1.99 -4.22 -6.19
N ALA A 71 -1.54 -5.20 -6.97
CA ALA A 71 -2.35 -6.37 -7.28
C ALA A 71 -2.72 -7.18 -6.03
N ALA A 72 -1.76 -7.39 -5.12
CA ALA A 72 -2.00 -8.06 -3.85
C ALA A 72 -2.95 -7.25 -2.94
N LEU A 73 -2.83 -5.92 -2.92
CA LEU A 73 -3.75 -5.07 -2.17
C LEU A 73 -5.18 -5.18 -2.71
N GLU A 74 -5.36 -5.08 -4.02
CA GLU A 74 -6.67 -5.19 -4.66
C GLU A 74 -7.32 -6.56 -4.43
N ASP A 75 -6.54 -7.65 -4.54
CA ASP A 75 -7.01 -9.02 -4.27
C ASP A 75 -7.41 -9.20 -2.80
N ALA A 76 -6.55 -8.77 -1.88
CA ALA A 76 -6.78 -8.89 -0.44
C ALA A 76 -8.01 -8.11 0.03
N LEU A 77 -8.28 -6.94 -0.56
CA LEU A 77 -9.50 -6.16 -0.29
C LEU A 77 -10.77 -6.89 -0.71
N GLY A 78 -10.69 -7.88 -1.61
CA GLY A 78 -11.78 -8.80 -1.93
C GLY A 78 -12.27 -9.64 -0.73
N ASN A 79 -11.48 -9.74 0.34
CA ASN A 79 -11.89 -10.35 1.60
C ASN A 79 -12.76 -9.43 2.48
N MET A 80 -12.94 -8.17 2.12
CA MET A 80 -13.82 -7.26 2.84
C MET A 80 -15.28 -7.46 2.42
N SER A 81 -16.17 -7.70 3.39
CA SER A 81 -17.60 -7.63 3.12
C SER A 81 -18.02 -6.17 2.81
N SER A 82 -19.03 -6.00 1.97
CA SER A 82 -19.60 -4.69 1.72
C SER A 82 -20.32 -4.14 2.98
N THR A 83 -20.75 -5.03 3.88
CA THR A 83 -21.39 -4.70 5.17
C THR A 83 -20.41 -4.53 6.33
N THR A 84 -19.09 -4.59 6.11
CA THR A 84 -18.10 -4.65 7.20
C THR A 84 -18.03 -3.37 8.03
N THR A 85 -18.61 -2.25 7.58
CA THR A 85 -18.78 -1.08 8.43
C THR A 85 -19.72 -1.45 9.58
N ALA A 86 -19.18 -1.55 10.81
CA ALA A 86 -20.02 -1.66 12.00
C ALA A 86 -21.13 -0.60 11.92
N ALA A 87 -22.40 -0.97 12.14
CA ALA A 87 -23.52 -0.05 11.92
C ALA A 87 -23.29 1.29 12.67
N GLY A 88 -23.11 2.38 11.93
CA GLY A 88 -22.79 3.71 12.47
C GLY A 88 -21.29 4.05 12.59
N ALA A 89 -20.39 3.22 12.07
CA ALA A 89 -18.96 3.51 12.00
C ALA A 89 -18.70 4.68 11.05
N VAL A 90 -18.03 5.71 11.57
CA VAL A 90 -17.56 6.85 10.79
C VAL A 90 -16.16 6.51 10.28
N LEU A 91 -15.96 6.59 8.97
CA LEU A 91 -14.64 6.42 8.39
C LEU A 91 -13.67 7.49 8.90
N PRO A 92 -12.38 7.15 9.05
CA PRO A 92 -11.41 8.08 9.61
C PRO A 92 -11.16 9.23 8.63
N LYS A 93 -11.31 10.47 9.12
CA LYS A 93 -11.10 11.71 8.34
C LYS A 93 -9.62 12.04 8.08
N VAL A 94 -8.73 11.30 8.72
CA VAL A 94 -7.28 11.38 8.64
C VAL A 94 -6.75 9.95 8.49
N VAL A 95 -5.56 9.79 7.95
CA VAL A 95 -4.94 8.48 7.79
C VAL A 95 -4.74 7.82 9.15
N VAL A 96 -5.17 6.56 9.28
CA VAL A 96 -4.93 5.73 10.46
C VAL A 96 -4.40 4.36 10.05
N PRO A 97 -3.55 3.72 10.87
CA PRO A 97 -3.20 2.32 10.69
C PRO A 97 -4.46 1.45 10.73
N VAL A 98 -4.56 0.49 9.81
CA VAL A 98 -5.77 -0.32 9.63
C VAL A 98 -6.16 -1.09 10.90
N ASN A 99 -5.18 -1.56 11.67
CA ASN A 99 -5.39 -2.29 12.91
C ASN A 99 -5.94 -1.42 14.06
N LYS A 100 -5.97 -0.10 13.90
CA LYS A 100 -6.62 0.86 14.80
C LYS A 100 -8.00 1.28 14.31
N CYS A 101 -8.38 0.91 13.09
CA CYS A 101 -9.68 1.24 12.53
C CYS A 101 -10.74 0.25 13.04
N VAL A 102 -11.54 0.70 14.00
CA VAL A 102 -12.67 -0.09 14.56
C VAL A 102 -13.84 -0.26 13.59
N ALA A 103 -13.78 0.37 12.41
CA ALA A 103 -14.84 0.31 11.42
C ALA A 103 -14.88 -1.02 10.67
N PHE A 104 -13.81 -1.83 10.69
CA PHE A 104 -13.68 -2.99 9.81
C PHE A 104 -13.27 -4.28 10.55
N GLU A 105 -14.23 -5.16 10.82
CA GLU A 105 -13.96 -6.46 11.49
C GLU A 105 -13.22 -7.48 10.61
N ASP A 106 -13.32 -7.36 9.28
CA ASP A 106 -12.72 -8.29 8.31
C ASP A 106 -11.27 -7.95 7.93
N THR A 107 -10.72 -6.85 8.46
CA THR A 107 -9.34 -6.40 8.15
C THR A 107 -8.27 -7.41 8.48
N LYS A 108 -8.52 -8.30 9.45
CA LYS A 108 -7.62 -9.43 9.75
C LYS A 108 -7.43 -10.38 8.56
N TYR A 109 -8.44 -10.56 7.71
CA TYR A 109 -8.34 -11.42 6.53
C TYR A 109 -7.58 -10.70 5.41
N VAL A 110 -7.82 -9.40 5.23
CA VAL A 110 -7.03 -8.54 4.32
C VAL A 110 -5.55 -8.58 4.70
N ILE A 111 -5.23 -8.40 5.99
CA ILE A 111 -3.86 -8.46 6.49
C ILE A 111 -3.25 -9.84 6.27
N SER A 112 -3.96 -10.92 6.62
CA SER A 112 -3.46 -12.29 6.44
C SER A 112 -3.12 -12.57 4.99
N ASP A 113 -4.00 -12.17 4.07
CA ASP A 113 -3.82 -12.40 2.64
C ASP A 113 -2.68 -11.57 2.05
N LEU A 114 -2.51 -10.31 2.48
CA LEU A 114 -1.36 -9.48 2.13
C LEU A 114 -0.03 -10.07 2.62
N VAL A 115 0.01 -10.55 3.86
CA VAL A 115 1.21 -11.16 4.44
C VAL A 115 1.61 -12.40 3.64
N ASP A 116 0.64 -13.26 3.31
CA ASP A 116 0.89 -14.50 2.57
C ASP A 116 1.26 -14.21 1.10
N SER A 117 0.52 -13.34 0.41
CA SER A 117 0.71 -13.05 -1.02
C SER A 117 2.02 -12.33 -1.31
N LEU A 118 2.43 -11.40 -0.45
CA LEU A 118 3.66 -10.62 -0.60
C LEU A 118 4.87 -11.22 0.13
N GLY A 119 4.68 -12.32 0.87
CA GLY A 119 5.72 -12.96 1.67
C GLY A 119 6.31 -12.01 2.71
N LEU A 120 5.45 -11.24 3.40
CA LEU A 120 5.88 -10.24 4.37
C LEU A 120 6.42 -10.91 5.64
N MET A 121 7.50 -10.36 6.16
CA MET A 121 7.97 -10.63 7.51
C MET A 121 7.06 -9.86 8.50
N ASP A 122 5.89 -10.39 8.82
CA ASP A 122 5.01 -9.79 9.84
C ASP A 122 4.69 -10.81 10.92
N ILE A 123 5.50 -10.78 11.99
CA ILE A 123 5.47 -11.74 13.09
C ILE A 123 4.13 -11.69 13.86
N ASN A 124 3.46 -10.54 13.85
CA ASN A 124 2.25 -10.31 14.64
C ASN A 124 0.97 -10.21 13.79
N SER A 125 1.08 -10.31 12.47
CA SER A 125 -0.04 -10.10 11.53
C SER A 125 -0.78 -8.79 11.80
N THR A 126 -0.03 -7.71 12.03
CA THR A 126 -0.58 -6.40 12.38
C THR A 126 -0.42 -5.35 11.29
N MET A 127 0.53 -5.54 10.37
CA MET A 127 0.93 -4.62 9.30
C MET A 127 1.02 -3.17 9.79
N THR A 128 1.91 -2.93 10.75
CA THR A 128 2.16 -1.60 11.33
C THR A 128 3.57 -1.13 11.06
N VAL A 129 3.80 0.19 11.09
CA VAL A 129 5.17 0.75 11.06
C VAL A 129 6.01 0.21 12.22
N ASP A 130 5.40 0.02 13.40
CA ASP A 130 6.08 -0.54 14.57
C ASP A 130 6.68 -1.93 14.29
N SER A 131 5.94 -2.81 13.59
CA SER A 131 6.47 -4.12 13.17
C SER A 131 7.59 -4.03 12.12
N MET A 132 7.70 -2.92 11.39
CA MET A 132 8.75 -2.75 10.38
C MET A 132 10.10 -2.36 11.00
N TYR A 133 10.15 -1.97 12.27
CA TYR A 133 11.42 -1.65 12.94
C TYR A 133 12.34 -2.88 13.08
N ASP A 134 11.83 -4.09 12.87
CA ASP A 134 12.65 -5.30 12.73
C ASP A 134 13.60 -5.25 11.52
N LEU A 135 13.40 -4.31 10.59
CA LEU A 135 14.40 -3.96 9.56
C LEU A 135 15.75 -3.50 10.14
N TRP A 136 15.80 -3.12 11.42
CA TRP A 136 17.06 -2.84 12.13
C TRP A 136 17.83 -4.09 12.51
N ASP A 137 17.17 -5.26 12.57
CA ASP A 137 17.84 -6.52 12.84
C ASP A 137 18.62 -6.95 11.59
N THR A 138 19.83 -6.38 11.50
CA THR A 138 20.80 -6.62 10.44
C THR A 138 21.72 -7.78 10.77
N GLU A 139 21.65 -8.33 11.98
CA GLU A 139 22.44 -9.50 12.39
C GLU A 139 21.69 -10.80 12.08
N SER A 140 20.41 -10.89 12.46
CA SER A 140 19.60 -12.11 12.27
C SER A 140 19.29 -12.38 10.79
N TYR A 141 19.20 -11.33 9.98
CA TYR A 141 18.79 -11.40 8.57
C TYR A 141 19.83 -10.79 7.63
N GLY A 142 21.10 -10.75 8.05
CA GLY A 142 22.15 -9.97 7.40
C GLY A 142 22.38 -10.29 5.92
N SER A 143 22.07 -11.51 5.47
CA SER A 143 22.18 -11.93 4.06
C SER A 143 20.86 -12.00 3.31
N ASP A 144 19.73 -11.88 4.00
CA ASP A 144 18.43 -12.25 3.46
C ASP A 144 17.72 -11.02 2.89
N THR A 145 17.03 -11.22 1.77
CA THR A 145 16.04 -10.25 1.31
C THR A 145 14.82 -10.38 2.22
N VAL A 146 14.46 -9.27 2.86
CA VAL A 146 13.30 -9.21 3.76
C VAL A 146 12.35 -8.12 3.27
N LYS A 147 11.05 -8.36 3.41
CA LYS A 147 10.00 -7.41 3.02
C LYS A 147 9.03 -7.23 4.16
N TYR A 148 8.74 -5.99 4.51
CA TYR A 148 7.77 -5.63 5.54
C TYR A 148 6.71 -4.71 4.95
N GLY A 149 5.54 -4.62 5.58
CA GLY A 149 4.46 -3.76 5.12
C GLY A 149 3.67 -3.11 6.26
N ALA A 150 3.17 -1.91 5.99
CA ALA A 150 2.19 -1.22 6.81
C ALA A 150 0.94 -0.89 5.98
N LEU A 151 -0.24 -1.17 6.53
CA LEU A 151 -1.52 -0.90 5.89
C LEU A 151 -2.25 0.21 6.63
N PHE A 152 -2.68 1.22 5.88
CA PHE A 152 -3.42 2.38 6.38
C PHE A 152 -4.76 2.51 5.67
N VAL A 153 -5.67 3.26 6.29
CA VAL A 153 -6.99 3.56 5.73
C VAL A 153 -7.41 4.99 6.04
N VAL A 154 -8.12 5.59 5.10
CA VAL A 154 -8.77 6.89 5.22
C VAL A 154 -10.11 6.88 4.48
N ASP A 155 -11.03 7.75 4.87
CA ASP A 155 -12.25 8.02 4.10
C ASP A 155 -11.92 8.32 2.63
N GLY A 156 -12.65 7.69 1.71
CA GLY A 156 -12.41 7.74 0.27
C GLY A 156 -12.65 9.11 -0.36
N THR A 157 -13.25 10.06 0.38
CA THR A 157 -13.39 11.46 -0.07
C THR A 157 -12.15 12.31 0.23
N VAL A 158 -11.17 11.77 0.98
CA VAL A 158 -9.91 12.44 1.24
C VAL A 158 -8.99 12.31 0.02
N ASP A 159 -8.58 13.47 -0.50
CA ASP A 159 -7.59 13.58 -1.59
C ASP A 159 -6.36 12.69 -1.35
N VAL A 160 -6.05 11.85 -2.33
CA VAL A 160 -4.99 10.84 -2.23
C VAL A 160 -3.62 11.45 -1.96
N ASN A 161 -3.28 12.62 -2.52
CA ASN A 161 -1.99 13.25 -2.25
C ASN A 161 -1.91 13.71 -0.78
N LYS A 162 -2.99 14.28 -0.24
CA LYS A 162 -3.07 14.62 1.20
C LYS A 162 -3.04 13.39 2.10
N ALA A 163 -3.59 12.27 1.64
CA ALA A 163 -3.51 11.01 2.37
C ALA A 163 -2.07 10.48 2.36
N LEU A 164 -1.39 10.47 1.22
CA LEU A 164 0.01 10.07 1.09
C LEU A 164 0.95 10.97 1.91
N ALA A 165 0.67 12.27 2.01
CA ALA A 165 1.40 13.18 2.89
C ALA A 165 1.29 12.75 4.37
N GLN A 166 0.08 12.40 4.83
CA GLN A 166 -0.12 11.90 6.19
C GLN A 166 0.52 10.52 6.39
N THR A 167 0.50 9.65 5.38
CA THR A 167 1.18 8.36 5.42
C THR A 167 2.71 8.55 5.51
N ALA A 168 3.27 9.54 4.81
CA ALA A 168 4.69 9.88 4.91
C ALA A 168 5.08 10.24 6.34
N ASP A 169 4.25 11.00 7.06
CA ASP A 169 4.48 11.33 8.49
C ASP A 169 4.61 10.06 9.38
N TYR A 170 3.84 9.00 9.10
CA TYR A 170 3.98 7.72 9.81
C TYR A 170 5.28 6.99 9.47
N MET A 171 5.73 7.09 8.21
CA MET A 171 6.90 6.37 7.71
C MET A 171 8.23 7.08 8.02
N GLU A 172 8.21 8.40 8.23
CA GLU A 172 9.39 9.26 8.40
C GLU A 172 10.40 8.69 9.39
N GLY A 173 9.97 8.45 10.65
CA GLY A 173 10.86 7.96 11.70
C GLY A 173 11.48 6.59 11.42
N LEU A 174 10.77 5.70 10.73
CA LEU A 174 11.34 4.43 10.29
C LEU A 174 12.42 4.65 9.23
N LEU A 175 12.13 5.44 8.19
CA LEU A 175 13.06 5.63 7.08
C LEU A 175 14.33 6.40 7.50
N GLU A 176 14.19 7.38 8.40
CA GLU A 176 15.32 8.10 9.00
C GLU A 176 16.29 7.18 9.77
N THR A 177 15.84 6.01 10.20
CA THR A 177 16.64 5.11 11.05
C THR A 177 17.24 3.92 10.31
N LEU A 178 16.79 3.63 9.09
CA LEU A 178 17.36 2.57 8.26
C LEU A 178 18.86 2.80 8.02
N ALA A 179 19.67 1.76 8.20
CA ALA A 179 21.11 1.81 8.01
C ALA A 179 21.52 1.12 6.70
N ASN A 180 22.53 1.65 6.02
CA ASN A 180 23.10 1.04 4.81
C ASN A 180 24.08 -0.10 5.10
N VAL A 181 24.49 -0.32 6.34
CA VAL A 181 25.42 -1.41 6.71
C VAL A 181 24.97 -2.09 7.97
N ASN A 182 25.40 -3.34 8.16
CA ASN A 182 25.10 -4.08 9.38
C ASN A 182 25.77 -3.45 10.61
N ASN A 183 25.10 -3.59 11.76
CA ASN A 183 25.55 -3.02 13.02
C ASN A 183 26.65 -3.87 13.69
N ASP A 184 27.74 -4.13 12.95
CA ASP A 184 28.94 -4.82 13.45
C ASP A 184 30.17 -3.92 13.31
N THR A 185 31.22 -4.24 14.06
CA THR A 185 32.54 -3.61 14.02
C THR A 185 33.17 -3.67 12.62
N VAL A 186 32.75 -4.65 11.81
CA VAL A 186 33.14 -4.81 10.41
C VAL A 186 31.86 -4.90 9.57
N ALA A 187 31.72 -4.00 8.59
CA ALA A 187 30.65 -4.10 7.60
C ALA A 187 30.84 -5.39 6.78
N ARG A 188 29.89 -6.30 6.90
CA ARG A 188 29.81 -7.57 6.15
C ARG A 188 28.80 -7.47 5.02
N TYR A 189 27.80 -6.61 5.19
CA TYR A 189 26.74 -6.39 4.24
C TYR A 189 26.48 -4.90 4.08
N THR A 190 26.10 -4.55 2.85
CA THR A 190 25.46 -3.29 2.50
C THR A 190 23.98 -3.56 2.23
N PHE A 191 23.13 -2.60 2.57
CA PHE A 191 21.69 -2.71 2.44
C PHE A 191 21.14 -1.60 1.55
N ASP A 192 20.40 -2.03 0.54
CA ASP A 192 19.57 -1.18 -0.29
C ASP A 192 18.10 -1.46 0.02
N TYR A 193 17.30 -0.41 -0.02
CA TYR A 193 15.87 -0.49 0.29
C TYR A 193 15.04 -0.01 -0.88
N THR A 194 13.94 -0.71 -1.14
CA THR A 194 12.89 -0.25 -2.05
C THR A 194 11.62 -0.01 -1.24
N VAL A 195 11.15 1.24 -1.26
CA VAL A 195 9.88 1.68 -0.67
C VAL A 195 8.85 1.78 -1.78
N SER A 196 7.74 1.07 -1.63
CA SER A 196 6.63 1.08 -2.58
C SER A 196 5.36 1.49 -1.84
N ALA A 197 4.60 2.43 -2.43
CA ALA A 197 3.29 2.82 -1.96
C ALA A 197 2.24 2.41 -3.00
N SER A 198 1.18 1.77 -2.53
CA SER A 198 0.04 1.33 -3.34
C SER A 198 -1.25 1.86 -2.73
N VAL A 199 -2.12 2.47 -3.55
CA VAL A 199 -3.41 2.99 -3.10
C VAL A 199 -4.52 2.30 -3.88
N ALA A 200 -5.46 1.70 -3.15
CA ALA A 200 -6.67 1.09 -3.69
C ALA A 200 -7.92 1.67 -3.02
N ASN A 201 -8.93 2.01 -3.80
CA ASN A 201 -10.22 2.45 -3.29
C ASN A 201 -11.17 1.26 -3.17
N GLN A 202 -11.78 1.10 -2.01
CA GLN A 202 -12.81 0.10 -1.77
C GLN A 202 -14.16 0.77 -1.57
N ALA A 203 -15.13 0.43 -2.41
CA ALA A 203 -16.53 0.80 -2.20
C ALA A 203 -17.13 0.00 -1.03
N LEU A 204 -17.95 0.67 -0.22
CA LEU A 204 -18.63 0.12 0.95
C LEU A 204 -20.14 0.26 0.78
N GLU A 205 -20.95 -0.56 1.47
CA GLU A 205 -22.41 -0.45 1.35
C GLU A 205 -22.90 0.94 1.78
N PRO A 206 -23.82 1.55 1.02
CA PRO A 206 -24.41 2.82 1.39
C PRO A 206 -25.17 2.73 2.71
N PHE A 207 -24.75 3.51 3.71
CA PHE A 207 -25.59 3.76 4.88
C PHE A 207 -26.45 5.01 4.62
N ALA A 208 -27.77 4.88 4.75
CA ALA A 208 -28.72 5.99 4.65
C ALA A 208 -28.71 6.81 3.33
N GLY A 209 -28.35 6.17 2.20
CA GLY A 209 -28.39 6.81 0.88
C GLY A 209 -27.15 7.62 0.51
N TYR A 210 -26.04 7.44 1.22
CA TYR A 210 -24.73 8.00 0.85
C TYR A 210 -23.80 6.89 0.36
N THR A 211 -23.15 7.09 -0.78
CA THR A 211 -22.05 6.22 -1.23
C THR A 211 -20.87 6.39 -0.27
N LEU A 212 -20.39 5.28 0.29
CA LEU A 212 -19.23 5.24 1.17
C LEU A 212 -18.10 4.51 0.44
N SER A 213 -16.90 5.06 0.50
CA SER A 213 -15.68 4.37 0.06
C SER A 213 -14.54 4.70 1.00
N ALA A 214 -13.52 3.84 1.01
CA ALA A 214 -12.30 4.05 1.77
C ALA A 214 -11.08 3.88 0.87
N ASN A 215 -10.10 4.77 1.03
CA ASN A 215 -8.80 4.64 0.40
C ASN A 215 -7.89 3.83 1.34
N PHE A 216 -7.44 2.67 0.88
CA PHE A 216 -6.45 1.84 1.54
C PHE A 216 -5.07 2.14 0.96
N ILE A 217 -4.10 2.36 1.83
CA ILE A 217 -2.73 2.71 1.45
C ILE A 217 -1.81 1.65 2.04
N LEU A 218 -1.21 0.83 1.18
CA LEU A 218 -0.18 -0.12 1.54
C LEU A 218 1.19 0.53 1.30
N VAL A 219 2.06 0.51 2.30
CA VAL A 219 3.47 0.87 2.13
C VAL A 219 4.31 -0.36 2.42
N THR A 220 5.11 -0.81 1.46
CA THR A 220 6.07 -1.90 1.66
C THR A 220 7.49 -1.36 1.66
N VAL A 221 8.35 -2.01 2.45
CA VAL A 221 9.80 -1.77 2.46
C VAL A 221 10.50 -3.09 2.27
N THR A 222 11.17 -3.24 1.13
CA THR A 222 12.00 -4.40 0.82
C THR A 222 13.46 -4.04 1.06
N ARG A 223 14.17 -4.80 1.89
CA ARG A 223 15.61 -4.68 2.11
C ARG A 223 16.33 -5.79 1.36
N VAL A 224 17.33 -5.43 0.57
CA VAL A 224 18.22 -6.36 -0.12
C VAL A 224 19.62 -6.22 0.48
N ALA A 225 20.23 -7.35 0.83
CA ALA A 225 21.59 -7.39 1.36
C ALA A 225 22.61 -7.77 0.27
N THR A 226 23.70 -7.01 0.18
CA THR A 226 24.85 -7.31 -0.68
C THR A 226 26.09 -7.48 0.18
N ALA A 227 26.84 -8.56 0.00
CA ALA A 227 28.12 -8.75 0.72
C ALA A 227 29.09 -7.59 0.42
N ALA A 228 29.68 -7.03 1.48
CA ALA A 228 30.61 -5.90 1.42
C ALA A 228 32.04 -6.32 1.04
#